data_AF-A0A7Y7U441-F1
#
_entry.id   AF-A0A7Y7U441-F1
#
_cell.length_a   1.000
_cell.length_b   1.000
_cell.length_c   1.000
_cell.angle_alpha   90.00
_cell.angle_beta   90.00
_cell.angle_gamma   90.00
#
_symmetry.space_group_name_H-M   'P 1'
#
loop_
_entity.id
_entity.type
_entity.pdbx_description
1 polymer ?
#
loop_
_entity_poly.entity_id
_entity_poly.type
_entity_poly.pdbx_seq_one_letter_code
_entity_poly.pdbx_strand_id
1 'polypeptide(L)'
;MFDDILGDALVDGLFRSLMNALKATIGFVYLYLRYWRPHRVREQLAQRYGGRYATAGSAVLTGLMQGLGVVLLLILAAVGLFFLGSAIWAAIGQQ
;
A
#
# COMPACT_ATOMS: atom_id res chain seq x y z
N MET A 1 -21.88 -7.76 27.11
CA MET A 1 -21.77 -6.31 26.86
C MET A 1 -20.45 -5.73 27.36
N PHE A 2 -20.06 -5.84 28.64
CA PHE A 2 -18.72 -5.41 29.08
C PHE A 2 -17.58 -6.32 28.56
N ASP A 3 -17.80 -7.64 28.47
CA ASP A 3 -16.83 -8.58 27.88
C ASP A 3 -16.55 -8.30 26.39
N ASP A 4 -17.57 -7.95 25.61
CA ASP A 4 -17.40 -7.63 24.18
C ASP A 4 -16.58 -6.35 23.99
N ILE A 5 -16.79 -5.32 24.82
CA ILE A 5 -16.07 -4.04 24.74
C ILE A 5 -14.60 -4.23 25.16
N LEU A 6 -14.33 -5.03 26.20
CA LEU A 6 -12.98 -5.33 26.66
C LEU A 6 -12.24 -6.22 25.65
N GLY A 7 -12.92 -7.20 25.07
CA GLY A 7 -12.40 -8.04 23.99
C GLY A 7 -12.00 -7.24 22.76
N ASP A 8 -12.91 -6.40 22.25
CA ASP A 8 -12.63 -5.55 21.09
C ASP A 8 -11.51 -4.55 21.35
N ALA A 9 -11.46 -3.91 22.52
CA ALA A 9 -10.39 -2.98 22.85
C ALA A 9 -9.01 -3.65 22.96
N LEU A 10 -8.95 -4.88 23.50
CA LEU A 10 -7.72 -5.67 23.56
C LEU A 10 -7.29 -6.12 22.17
N VAL A 11 -8.22 -6.63 21.37
CA VAL A 11 -7.95 -7.07 19.99
C VAL A 11 -7.48 -5.89 19.15
N ASP A 12 -8.16 -4.75 19.18
CA ASP A 12 -7.77 -3.55 18.45
C ASP A 12 -6.40 -3.04 18.90
N GLY A 13 -6.13 -3.01 20.21
CA GLY A 13 -4.84 -2.63 20.74
C GLY A 13 -3.71 -3.54 20.26
N LEU A 14 -3.95 -4.86 20.26
CA LEU A 14 -2.99 -5.87 19.85
C LEU A 14 -2.78 -5.84 18.33
N PHE A 15 -3.86 -5.68 17.55
CA PHE A 15 -3.83 -5.55 16.10
C PHE A 15 -3.08 -4.29 15.67
N ARG A 16 -3.28 -3.18 16.38
CA ARG A 16 -2.59 -1.91 16.13
C ARG A 16 -1.11 -2.00 16.46
N SER A 17 -0.77 -2.68 17.56
CA SER A 17 0.63 -2.96 17.93
C SER A 17 1.31 -3.86 16.91
N LEU A 18 0.65 -4.95 16.51
CA LEU A 18 1.12 -5.88 15.49
C LEU A 18 1.31 -5.18 14.14
N MET A 19 0.36 -4.33 13.73
CA MET A 19 0.48 -3.53 12.51
C MET A 19 1.63 -2.53 12.56
N ASN A 20 1.86 -1.91 13.71
CA ASN A 20 2.99 -1.01 13.88
C ASN A 20 4.33 -1.76 13.78
N ALA A 21 4.41 -2.96 14.36
CA ALA A 21 5.58 -3.82 14.23
C ALA A 21 5.80 -4.26 12.77
N LEU A 22 4.74 -4.68 12.08
CA LEU A 22 4.78 -5.07 10.66
C LEU A 22 5.25 -3.90 9.78
N LYS A 23 4.67 -2.71 9.97
CA LYS A 23 5.11 -1.49 9.25
C LYS A 23 6.57 -1.17 9.54
N ALA A 24 7.02 -1.29 10.78
CA ALA A 24 8.42 -1.05 11.14
C ALA A 24 9.36 -2.06 10.46
N THR A 25 9.01 -3.35 10.46
CA THR A 25 9.80 -4.40 9.78
C THR A 25 9.84 -4.15 8.28
N ILE A 26 8.72 -3.84 7.64
CA ILE A 26 8.66 -3.53 6.20
C ILE A 26 9.50 -2.29 5.87
N GLY A 27 9.39 -1.22 6.66
CA GLY A 27 10.18 -0.01 6.48
C GLY A 27 11.68 -0.25 6.64
N PHE A 28 12.07 -1.08 7.61
CA PHE A 28 13.47 -1.49 7.81
C PHE A 28 13.98 -2.31 6.62
N VAL A 29 13.27 -3.36 6.22
CA VAL A 29 13.64 -4.24 5.09
C VAL A 29 13.74 -3.43 3.79
N TYR A 30 12.77 -2.56 3.52
CA TYR A 30 12.78 -1.71 2.33
C TYR A 30 14.00 -0.77 2.29
N LEU A 31 14.28 -0.06 3.39
CA LEU A 31 15.43 0.84 3.45
C LEU A 31 16.76 0.08 3.38
N TYR A 32 16.84 -1.08 4.02
CA TYR A 32 18.02 -1.93 4.01
C TYR A 32 18.32 -2.45 2.59
N LEU A 33 17.30 -2.94 1.87
CA LEU A 33 17.42 -3.35 0.47
C LEU A 33 17.72 -2.18 -0.47
N ARG A 34 17.06 -1.03 -0.29
CA ARG A 34 17.18 0.14 -1.19
C ARG A 34 18.56 0.80 -1.14
N TYR A 35 19.14 0.93 0.06
CA TYR A 35 20.35 1.73 0.24
C TYR A 35 21.62 0.93 0.49
N TRP A 36 21.53 -0.36 0.88
CA TRP A 36 22.65 -1.30 1.14
C TRP A 36 23.72 -0.84 2.16
N ARG A 37 23.90 0.46 2.41
CA ARG A 37 24.82 1.07 3.38
C ARG A 37 24.05 1.66 4.58
N PRO A 38 24.30 1.18 5.81
CA PRO A 38 23.52 1.56 7.00
C PRO A 38 23.65 3.04 7.42
N HIS A 39 24.72 3.73 7.04
CA HIS A 39 24.90 5.16 7.36
C HIS A 39 23.91 6.07 6.61
N ARG A 40 23.72 5.85 5.30
CA ARG A 40 22.77 6.65 4.51
C ARG A 40 21.32 6.37 4.89
N VAL A 41 21.03 5.17 5.40
CA VAL A 41 19.69 4.79 5.89
C VAL A 41 19.30 5.64 7.10
N ARG A 42 20.18 5.79 8.10
CA ARG A 42 19.86 6.58 9.30
C ARG A 42 19.68 8.07 8.99
N GLU A 43 20.50 8.60 8.08
CA GLU A 43 20.45 9.99 7.65
C GLU A 43 19.12 10.31 6.93
N GLN A 44 18.71 9.46 5.98
CA GLN A 44 17.42 9.62 5.31
C GLN A 44 16.22 9.34 6.19
N LEU A 45 16.33 8.39 7.13
CA LEU A 45 15.28 8.14 8.12
C LEU A 45 15.06 9.36 9.02
N ALA A 46 16.14 10.00 9.46
CA ALA A 46 16.10 11.21 10.27
C ALA A 46 15.54 12.40 9.48
N GLN A 47 15.99 12.61 8.24
CA GLN A 47 15.57 13.77 7.44
C GLN A 47 14.16 13.65 6.83
N ARG A 48 13.76 12.49 6.31
CA ARG A 48 12.47 12.33 5.59
C ARG A 48 11.36 11.67 6.40
N TYR A 49 11.69 10.87 7.41
CA TYR A 49 10.73 10.04 8.13
C TYR A 49 10.68 10.29 9.63
N GLY A 50 11.31 11.39 10.10
CA GLY A 50 11.28 11.83 11.49
C GLY A 50 11.96 10.86 12.47
N GLY A 51 12.91 10.05 11.98
CA GLY A 51 13.65 9.09 12.80
C GLY A 51 12.87 7.84 13.21
N ARG A 52 11.64 7.64 12.70
CA ARG A 52 10.83 6.45 13.00
C ARG A 52 10.68 5.56 11.76
N TYR A 53 11.02 4.27 11.91
CA TYR A 53 10.87 3.26 10.84
C TYR A 53 9.41 2.99 10.48
N ALA A 54 8.48 3.19 11.42
CA ALA A 54 7.05 3.03 11.19
C ALA A 54 6.50 4.01 10.13
N THR A 55 7.04 5.24 10.06
CA THR A 55 6.66 6.25 9.06
C THR A 55 7.17 5.88 7.66
N ALA A 56 8.38 5.34 7.56
CA ALA A 56 8.92 4.81 6.30
C ALA A 56 8.09 3.62 5.79
N GLY A 57 7.72 2.69 6.69
CA GLY A 57 6.82 1.58 6.36
C GLY A 57 5.45 2.04 5.90
N SER A 58 4.87 3.06 6.56
CA SER A 58 3.59 3.64 6.15
C SER A 58 3.66 4.27 4.76
N ALA A 59 4.74 4.99 4.43
CA ALA A 59 4.90 5.61 3.12
C ALA A 59 5.02 4.57 1.99
N VAL A 60 5.73 3.47 2.24
CA VAL A 60 5.81 2.33 1.31
C VAL A 60 4.42 1.73 1.12
N LEU A 61 3.68 1.47 2.20
CA LEU A 61 2.33 0.92 2.13
C LEU A 61 1.38 1.82 1.32
N THR A 62 1.42 3.13 1.57
CA THR A 62 0.60 4.11 0.84
C THR A 62 0.96 4.13 -0.64
N GLY A 63 2.25 4.14 -0.99
CA GLY A 63 2.69 4.06 -2.38
C GLY A 63 2.24 2.77 -3.07
N LEU A 64 2.23 1.65 -2.33
CA LEU A 64 1.79 0.36 -2.82
C LEU A 64 0.27 0.33 -3.07
N MET A 65 -0.53 0.90 -2.15
CA MET A 65 -1.98 1.05 -2.36
C MET A 65 -2.30 1.99 -3.51
N GLN A 66 -1.58 3.11 -3.66
CA GLN A 66 -1.74 4.01 -4.80
C GLN A 66 -1.39 3.29 -6.11
N GLY A 67 -0.29 2.54 -6.14
CA GLY A 67 0.10 1.72 -7.29
C GLY A 67 -0.99 0.72 -7.66
N LEU A 68 -1.54 -0.02 -6.69
CA LEU A 68 -2.67 -0.93 -6.91
C LEU A 68 -3.90 -0.20 -7.45
N GLY A 69 -4.21 0.99 -6.92
CA GLY A 69 -5.33 1.81 -7.40
C GLY A 69 -5.14 2.23 -8.86
N VAL A 70 -3.95 2.69 -9.23
CA VAL A 70 -3.64 3.06 -10.62
C VAL A 70 -3.72 1.84 -11.55
N VAL A 71 -3.17 0.69 -11.14
CA VAL A 71 -3.27 -0.55 -11.92
C VAL A 71 -4.71 -0.96 -12.14
N LEU A 72 -5.54 -0.89 -11.09
CA LEU A 72 -6.97 -1.21 -11.19
C LEU A 72 -7.69 -0.28 -12.17
N LEU A 73 -7.42 1.01 -12.12
CA LEU A 73 -7.98 1.98 -13.07
C LEU A 73 -7.53 1.70 -14.51
N LEU A 74 -6.27 1.32 -14.72
CA LEU A 74 -5.77 0.95 -16.05
C LEU A 74 -6.45 -0.31 -16.58
N ILE A 75 -6.67 -1.32 -15.74
CA ILE A 75 -7.41 -2.54 -16.11
C ILE A 75 -8.84 -2.18 -16.50
N LEU A 76 -9.54 -1.39 -15.67
CA LEU A 76 -10.90 -0.94 -15.96
C LEU A 76 -10.97 -0.16 -17.28
N ALA A 77 -10.03 0.75 -17.51
CA ALA A 77 -9.96 1.51 -18.75
C ALA A 77 -9.71 0.60 -19.96
N ALA A 78 -8.76 -0.33 -19.87
CA ALA A 78 -8.46 -1.28 -20.95
C ALA A 78 -9.66 -2.17 -21.28
N VAL A 79 -10.32 -2.70 -20.26
CA VAL A 79 -11.53 -3.53 -20.42
C VAL A 79 -12.65 -2.70 -21.05
N GLY A 80 -12.90 -1.48 -20.55
CA GLY A 80 -13.91 -0.58 -21.11
C GLY A 80 -13.64 -0.24 -22.57
N LEU A 81 -12.38 0.04 -22.93
CA LEU A 81 -11.98 0.32 -24.30
C LEU A 81 -12.18 -0.90 -25.21
N PHE A 82 -11.86 -2.10 -24.72
CA PHE A 82 -12.05 -3.34 -25.44
C PHE A 82 -13.53 -3.61 -25.75
N PHE A 83 -14.40 -3.47 -24.74
CA PHE A 83 -15.84 -3.61 -24.93
C PHE A 83 -16.38 -2.58 -25.92
N LEU A 84 -15.98 -1.31 -25.78
CA LEU A 84 -16.40 -0.25 -26.70
C LEU A 84 -15.96 -0.54 -28.13
N GLY A 85 -14.70 -0.94 -28.33
CA GLY A 85 -14.17 -1.32 -29.64
C GLY A 85 -14.92 -2.51 -30.25
N SER A 86 -15.22 -3.53 -29.43
CA SER A 86 -15.99 -4.70 -29.87
C SER A 86 -17.43 -4.34 -30.28
N ALA A 87 -18.07 -3.42 -29.55
CA ALA A 87 -19.42 -2.94 -29.87
C ALA A 87 -19.43 -2.12 -31.15
N ILE A 88 -18.44 -1.24 -31.36
CA ILE A 88 -18.30 -0.47 -32.60
C ILE A 88 -18.07 -1.41 -33.79
N TRP A 89 -17.18 -2.40 -33.64
CA TRP A 89 -16.92 -3.39 -34.68
C TRP A 89 -18.18 -4.18 -35.06
N ALA A 90 -18.94 -4.64 -34.07
CA ALA A 90 -20.20 -5.33 -34.29
C ALA A 90 -21.24 -4.45 -34.98
N ALA A 91 -21.30 -3.16 -34.65
CA ALA A 91 -22.22 -2.21 -35.28
C ALA A 91 -21.86 -1.93 -36.75
N ILE A 92 -20.57 -1.86 -37.08
CA ILE A 92 -20.10 -1.63 -38.46
C ILE A 92 -20.27 -2.90 -39.31
N GLY A 93 -19.98 -4.09 -38.76
CA GLY A 93 -20.07 -5.36 -39.49
C GLY A 93 -21.48 -5.87 -39.78
N GLN A 94 -22.53 -5.21 -39.25
CA GLN A 94 -23.94 -5.52 -39.56
C GLN A 94 -24.56 -4.60 -40.63
N GLN A 95 -23.80 -3.64 -41.17
CA GLN A 95 -24.19 -2.84 -42.35
C GLN A 95 -23.65 -3.47 -43.63
#